data_AF-A0AAN6UI98-F1
#
_entry.id   AF-A0AAN6UI98-F1
#
_cell.length_a   1.000
_cell.length_b   1.000
_cell.length_c   1.000
_cell.angle_alpha   90.00
_cell.angle_beta   90.00
_cell.angle_gamma   90.00
#
_symmetry.space_group_name_H-M   'P 1'
#
loop_
_entity.id
_entity.type
_entity.pdbx_description
1 polymer ?
#
loop_
_entity_poly.entity_id
_entity_poly.type
_entity_poly.pdbx_seq_one_letter_code
_entity_poly.pdbx_strand_id
1 'polypeptide(L)'
;MARGLASCTVKQCQKQTKNDGFALCSRMPLKLTALATLRNLALAPLTTNRPRHAHPDTAVLFLNDVAACPDDLLELPHQRRAQAADMACALDWIGDDPPVFYDSYVARAINGDTFFEIPAPSVSWARAAALFWNEPVARRRFAAHRPFQVFACWNGPVVFTARPVVEGSVRFRGPRAERGECHAGEPQVFCKDMWWEGYGRIMVVPGVDLEYSVEKGRAIKESTGFASRLAVDENYVGAAAGPCQVYAVVCGPELAALERDL
;
A
#
# COMPACT_ATOMS: atom_id res chain seq x y z
N MET A 1 -22.36 -25.76 23.71
CA MET A 1 -21.01 -26.30 23.96
C MET A 1 -20.49 -26.95 22.68
N ALA A 2 -19.56 -26.29 21.99
CA ALA A 2 -18.66 -26.91 21.02
C ALA A 2 -17.39 -26.05 21.02
N ARG A 3 -16.37 -26.56 21.69
CA ARG A 3 -15.03 -25.98 21.80
C ARG A 3 -14.24 -26.38 20.56
N GLY A 4 -13.49 -25.45 19.99
CA GLY A 4 -12.59 -25.72 18.86
C GLY A 4 -11.80 -24.46 18.47
N LEU A 5 -11.06 -23.89 19.43
CA LEU A 5 -10.04 -22.87 19.16
C LEU A 5 -8.87 -23.56 18.45
N ALA A 6 -8.73 -23.32 17.14
CA ALA A 6 -7.52 -23.68 16.41
C ALA A 6 -6.43 -22.64 16.74
N SER A 7 -5.43 -23.10 17.49
CA SER A 7 -4.19 -22.39 17.79
C SER A 7 -3.33 -22.27 16.53
N CYS A 8 -3.09 -21.04 16.04
CA CYS A 8 -2.03 -20.77 15.06
C CYS A 8 -0.68 -20.64 15.78
N THR A 9 0.09 -21.71 15.82
CA THR A 9 1.51 -21.69 16.22
C THR A 9 2.41 -21.43 15.00
N VAL A 10 3.13 -20.31 15.05
CA VAL A 10 4.19 -19.89 14.12
C VAL A 10 5.47 -20.68 14.40
N LYS A 11 5.97 -21.47 13.44
CA LYS A 11 7.37 -21.89 13.37
C LYS A 11 7.79 -22.10 11.90
N GLN A 12 8.97 -21.55 11.60
CA GLN A 12 9.87 -21.80 10.45
C GLN A 12 9.73 -20.92 9.20
N CYS A 13 10.39 -19.75 9.25
CA CYS A 13 11.05 -19.18 8.07
C CYS A 13 12.40 -18.52 8.44
N GLN A 14 13.33 -19.29 9.02
CA GLN A 14 14.74 -18.85 9.19
C GLN A 14 15.68 -20.05 9.07
N LYS A 15 16.18 -20.32 7.87
CA LYS A 15 17.45 -21.06 7.65
C LYS A 15 17.85 -21.02 6.17
N GLN A 16 18.60 -19.99 5.79
CA GLN A 16 19.50 -19.85 4.62
C GLN A 16 19.53 -18.34 4.34
N THR A 17 20.63 -17.60 4.49
CA THR A 17 21.94 -17.81 3.88
C THR A 17 23.02 -17.05 4.65
N LYS A 18 24.14 -17.71 4.97
CA LYS A 18 25.40 -17.08 5.38
C LYS A 18 26.45 -17.31 4.26
N ASN A 19 27.29 -16.29 4.06
CA ASN A 19 28.60 -16.27 3.41
C ASN A 19 28.66 -16.42 1.88
N ASP A 20 28.98 -15.33 1.16
CA ASP A 20 30.31 -15.07 0.59
C ASP A 20 30.31 -13.75 -0.20
N GLY A 21 31.41 -13.00 -0.14
CA GLY A 21 31.51 -11.63 -0.65
C GLY A 21 31.98 -11.52 -2.11
N PHE A 22 31.56 -10.44 -2.79
CA PHE A 22 32.32 -9.79 -3.85
C PHE A 22 31.85 -8.34 -4.12
N ALA A 23 32.78 -7.40 -3.91
CA ALA A 23 32.96 -6.07 -4.50
C ALA A 23 31.75 -5.17 -4.91
N LEU A 24 31.46 -4.18 -4.06
CA LEU A 24 31.55 -2.72 -4.34
C LEU A 24 30.86 -2.07 -5.57
N CYS A 25 29.86 -2.71 -6.19
CA CYS A 25 28.77 -2.03 -6.91
C CYS A 25 27.37 -2.57 -6.53
N SER A 26 27.29 -3.36 -5.44
CA SER A 26 26.18 -4.27 -5.13
C SER A 26 25.47 -4.01 -3.80
N ARG A 27 25.49 -2.78 -3.26
CA ARG A 27 24.76 -2.46 -2.01
C ARG A 27 23.34 -1.97 -2.28
N MET A 28 22.54 -2.81 -2.94
CA MET A 28 21.10 -2.78 -2.71
C MET A 28 20.87 -3.55 -1.41
N PRO A 29 20.21 -3.01 -0.38
CA PRO A 29 20.06 -3.75 0.85
C PRO A 29 19.23 -5.00 0.54
N LEU A 30 19.78 -6.16 0.91
CA LEU A 30 19.16 -7.50 0.89
C LEU A 30 17.67 -7.47 1.34
N LYS A 31 17.30 -6.47 2.14
CA LYS A 31 15.97 -6.17 2.68
C LYS A 31 14.89 -5.87 1.63
N LEU A 32 15.13 -5.04 0.60
CA LEU A 32 14.10 -4.69 -0.40
C LEU A 32 13.71 -5.91 -1.25
N THR A 33 14.70 -6.70 -1.65
CA THR A 33 14.48 -7.97 -2.36
C THR A 33 13.81 -9.01 -1.46
N ALA A 34 14.11 -8.99 -0.15
CA ALA A 34 13.46 -9.85 0.83
C ALA A 34 11.98 -9.48 1.04
N LEU A 35 11.62 -8.20 1.15
CA LEU A 35 10.22 -7.76 1.22
C LEU A 35 9.44 -8.18 -0.03
N ALA A 36 10.00 -7.93 -1.22
CA ALA A 36 9.37 -8.37 -2.46
C ALA A 36 9.11 -9.88 -2.47
N THR A 37 10.07 -10.68 -1.98
CA THR A 37 9.91 -12.14 -1.87
C THR A 37 8.78 -12.51 -0.91
N LEU A 38 8.74 -11.91 0.28
CA LEU A 38 7.72 -12.19 1.29
C LEU A 38 6.31 -11.78 0.82
N ARG A 39 6.15 -10.61 0.18
CA ARG A 39 4.85 -10.21 -0.37
C ARG A 39 4.39 -11.11 -1.52
N ASN A 40 5.32 -11.55 -2.38
CA ASN A 40 4.99 -12.54 -3.41
C ASN A 40 4.60 -13.90 -2.81
N LEU A 41 5.21 -14.34 -1.70
CA LEU A 41 4.79 -15.54 -0.98
C LEU A 41 3.37 -15.39 -0.42
N ALA A 42 3.03 -14.21 0.11
CA ALA A 42 1.69 -13.92 0.60
C ALA A 42 0.63 -13.94 -0.52
N LEU A 43 1.02 -13.59 -1.76
CA LEU A 43 0.18 -13.69 -2.96
C LEU A 43 0.21 -15.08 -3.63
N ALA A 44 1.08 -15.99 -3.21
CA ALA A 44 1.26 -17.30 -3.84
C ALA A 44 -0.03 -18.13 -3.97
N PRO A 45 -0.98 -18.11 -3.00
CA PRO A 45 -2.23 -18.85 -3.16
C PRO A 45 -3.11 -18.36 -4.32
N LEU A 46 -2.99 -17.08 -4.71
CA LEU A 46 -3.67 -16.54 -5.89
C LEU A 46 -2.97 -16.90 -7.21
N THR A 47 -1.65 -17.06 -7.19
CA THR A 47 -0.83 -17.17 -8.42
C THR A 47 -0.41 -18.60 -8.77
N THR A 48 -0.15 -19.46 -7.80
CA THR A 48 0.43 -20.79 -8.03
C THR A 48 -0.57 -21.89 -8.36
N ASN A 49 -1.80 -21.78 -7.85
CA ASN A 49 -2.80 -22.86 -7.94
C ASN A 49 -3.78 -22.76 -9.11
N ARG A 50 -3.49 -21.96 -10.16
CA ARG A 50 -4.40 -21.59 -11.28
C ARG A 50 -5.83 -21.29 -10.78
N PRO A 51 -6.24 -20.03 -10.63
CA PRO A 51 -7.48 -19.70 -9.95
C PRO A 51 -8.69 -20.16 -10.77
N ARG A 52 -9.13 -21.40 -10.55
CA ARG A 52 -10.49 -21.83 -10.91
C ARG A 52 -11.56 -21.08 -10.10
N HIS A 53 -11.15 -20.19 -9.17
CA HIS A 53 -12.02 -19.56 -8.17
C HIS A 53 -11.79 -18.07 -7.93
N ALA A 54 -10.81 -17.41 -8.57
CA ALA A 54 -10.66 -15.95 -8.46
C ALA A 54 -11.38 -15.30 -9.65
N HIS A 55 -12.46 -14.60 -9.37
CA HIS A 55 -13.17 -13.81 -10.36
C HIS A 55 -12.23 -12.77 -10.98
N PRO A 56 -12.37 -12.40 -12.28
CA PRO A 56 -11.54 -11.36 -12.90
C PRO A 56 -11.53 -10.02 -12.13
N ASP A 57 -12.60 -9.74 -11.39
CA ASP A 57 -12.77 -8.54 -10.56
C ASP A 57 -12.30 -8.71 -9.10
N THR A 58 -11.61 -9.81 -8.78
CA THR A 58 -11.08 -10.03 -7.42
C THR A 58 -10.22 -8.84 -7.00
N ALA A 59 -10.53 -8.27 -5.85
CA ALA A 59 -9.73 -7.24 -5.21
C ALA A 59 -8.83 -7.89 -4.16
N VAL A 60 -7.52 -7.64 -4.23
CA VAL A 60 -6.58 -8.01 -3.17
C VAL A 60 -6.55 -6.88 -2.16
N LEU A 61 -6.95 -7.14 -0.92
CA LEU A 61 -6.73 -6.25 0.22
C LEU A 61 -5.44 -6.70 0.91
N PHE A 62 -4.37 -5.93 0.77
CA PHE A 62 -3.07 -6.21 1.36
C PHE A 62 -2.87 -5.31 2.57
N LEU A 63 -2.75 -5.91 3.76
CA LEU A 63 -2.60 -5.20 5.03
C LEU A 63 -1.18 -5.37 5.59
N ASN A 64 -0.48 -4.25 5.73
CA ASN A 64 0.82 -4.15 6.40
C ASN A 64 0.66 -4.04 7.93
N ASP A 65 1.57 -3.37 8.64
CA ASP A 65 1.69 -3.38 10.09
C ASP A 65 1.00 -2.21 10.82
N VAL A 66 -0.19 -1.82 10.34
CA VAL A 66 -0.97 -0.74 10.93
C VAL A 66 -2.17 -1.22 11.76
N ALA A 67 -2.63 -0.37 12.68
CA ALA A 67 -3.83 -0.57 13.46
C ALA A 67 -5.09 -0.14 12.68
N ALA A 68 -5.67 -1.07 11.93
CA ALA A 68 -6.87 -0.83 11.12
C ALA A 68 -8.19 -1.06 11.85
N CYS A 69 -9.20 -0.21 11.57
CA CYS A 69 -10.59 -0.47 11.93
C CYS A 69 -11.35 -1.18 10.79
N PRO A 70 -12.44 -1.91 11.08
CA PRO A 70 -13.24 -2.56 10.02
C PRO A 70 -13.74 -1.59 8.95
N ASP A 71 -14.17 -0.39 9.34
CA ASP A 71 -14.64 0.65 8.42
C ASP A 71 -13.55 1.04 7.40
N ASP A 72 -12.30 1.14 7.84
CA ASP A 72 -11.14 1.46 6.99
C ASP A 72 -10.93 0.39 5.91
N LEU A 73 -11.01 -0.88 6.31
CA LEU A 73 -10.79 -2.01 5.43
C LEU A 73 -11.93 -2.21 4.42
N LEU A 74 -13.14 -1.77 4.75
CA LEU A 74 -14.31 -1.84 3.86
C LEU A 74 -14.40 -0.64 2.90
N GLU A 75 -13.94 0.53 3.32
CA GLU A 75 -13.98 1.75 2.52
C GLU A 75 -13.05 1.68 1.30
N LEU A 76 -11.85 1.13 1.45
CA LEU A 76 -10.89 0.98 0.34
C LEU A 76 -11.43 0.17 -0.85
N PRO A 77 -11.93 -1.08 -0.68
CA PRO A 77 -12.48 -1.84 -1.80
C PRO A 77 -13.78 -1.22 -2.32
N HIS A 78 -14.58 -0.57 -1.46
CA HIS A 78 -15.76 0.18 -1.90
C HIS A 78 -15.37 1.30 -2.86
N GLN A 79 -14.48 2.20 -2.45
CA GLN A 79 -14.01 3.32 -3.26
C GLN A 79 -13.31 2.82 -4.53
N ARG A 80 -12.46 1.80 -4.44
CA ARG A 80 -11.81 1.20 -5.62
C ARG A 80 -12.84 0.83 -6.68
N ARG A 81 -13.88 0.12 -6.29
CA ARG A 81 -14.94 -0.30 -7.19
C ARG A 81 -15.75 0.88 -7.72
N ALA A 82 -16.15 1.80 -6.83
CA ALA A 82 -17.05 2.90 -7.16
C ALA A 82 -16.38 3.96 -8.07
N GLN A 83 -15.06 4.12 -7.96
CA GLN A 83 -14.24 4.99 -8.81
C GLN A 83 -13.64 4.27 -10.03
N ALA A 84 -13.96 2.99 -10.22
CA ALA A 84 -13.33 2.11 -11.22
C ALA A 84 -11.79 2.19 -11.18
N ALA A 85 -11.21 2.31 -9.99
CA ALA A 85 -9.76 2.39 -9.79
C ALA A 85 -9.14 0.99 -9.89
N ASP A 86 -7.91 0.90 -10.37
CA ASP A 86 -7.14 -0.33 -10.39
C ASP A 86 -6.49 -0.61 -9.03
N MET A 87 -6.20 0.46 -8.27
CA MET A 87 -5.62 0.41 -6.93
C MET A 87 -6.08 1.58 -6.06
N ALA A 88 -6.29 1.34 -4.76
CA ALA A 88 -6.72 2.31 -3.76
C ALA A 88 -5.89 2.15 -2.48
N CYS A 89 -5.26 3.23 -2.02
CA CYS A 89 -4.43 3.25 -0.82
C CYS A 89 -5.06 4.10 0.28
N ALA A 90 -4.77 3.74 1.52
CA ALA A 90 -4.99 4.58 2.68
C ALA A 90 -3.89 5.64 2.85
N LEU A 91 -3.86 6.31 3.99
CA LEU A 91 -2.78 7.17 4.48
C LEU A 91 -2.34 6.69 5.86
N ASP A 92 -1.03 6.62 6.09
CA ASP A 92 -0.46 6.33 7.40
C ASP A 92 0.33 7.51 7.95
N TRP A 93 0.28 7.61 9.26
CA TRP A 93 0.77 8.75 10.00
C TRP A 93 1.68 8.30 11.13
N ILE A 94 2.61 9.16 11.52
CA ILE A 94 3.46 8.98 12.71
C ILE A 94 3.63 10.30 13.46
N GLY A 95 3.94 10.20 14.75
CA GLY A 95 4.14 11.36 15.62
C GLY A 95 2.82 11.92 16.15
N ASP A 96 2.94 12.89 17.05
CA ASP A 96 1.84 13.20 17.97
C ASP A 96 1.23 14.60 17.77
N ASP A 97 1.96 15.59 17.20
CA ASP A 97 1.40 16.91 16.81
C ASP A 97 2.40 17.84 16.06
N PRO A 98 2.16 18.25 14.80
CA PRO A 98 1.21 17.64 13.88
C PRO A 98 1.72 16.26 13.43
N PRO A 99 0.83 15.29 13.15
CA PRO A 99 1.25 14.02 12.59
C PRO A 99 1.91 14.21 11.22
N VAL A 100 2.90 13.37 10.94
CA VAL A 100 3.66 13.36 9.70
C VAL A 100 3.26 12.14 8.88
N PHE A 101 3.00 12.35 7.60
CA PHE A 101 2.75 11.26 6.65
C PHE A 101 4.00 10.36 6.55
N TYR A 102 3.85 9.07 6.82
CA TYR A 102 4.98 8.15 7.00
C TYR A 102 5.62 7.74 5.67
N ASP A 103 4.84 7.16 4.76
CA ASP A 103 5.32 6.52 3.51
C ASP A 103 5.72 7.50 2.38
N SER A 104 6.30 8.63 2.77
CA SER A 104 6.81 9.70 1.90
C SER A 104 7.83 9.25 0.86
N TYR A 105 8.61 8.20 1.12
CA TYR A 105 9.57 7.65 0.16
C TYR A 105 8.93 6.82 -0.95
N VAL A 106 7.74 6.26 -0.73
CA VAL A 106 6.98 5.48 -1.73
C VAL A 106 6.00 6.35 -2.48
N ALA A 107 5.29 7.21 -1.76
CA ALA A 107 4.17 7.97 -2.30
C ALA A 107 4.62 8.99 -3.35
N ARG A 108 3.94 9.00 -4.49
CA ARG A 108 4.17 9.95 -5.58
C ARG A 108 2.83 10.48 -6.08
N ALA A 109 2.65 11.79 -6.02
CA ALA A 109 1.51 12.46 -6.62
C ALA A 109 1.53 12.25 -8.16
N ILE A 110 0.43 12.58 -8.83
CA ILE A 110 0.30 12.29 -10.28
C ILE A 110 1.34 13.02 -11.15
N ASN A 111 1.90 14.12 -10.65
CA ASN A 111 3.00 14.86 -11.27
C ASN A 111 4.38 14.19 -11.07
N GLY A 112 4.46 13.11 -10.29
CA GLY A 112 5.69 12.37 -10.02
C GLY A 112 6.46 12.85 -8.78
N ASP A 113 6.00 13.89 -8.08
CA ASP A 113 6.65 14.40 -6.88
C ASP A 113 6.17 13.67 -5.61
N THR A 114 6.98 13.72 -4.55
CA THR A 114 6.57 13.23 -3.23
C THR A 114 5.37 14.02 -2.70
N PHE A 115 4.58 13.42 -1.80
CA PHE A 115 3.37 14.08 -1.28
C PHE A 115 3.67 15.39 -0.57
N PHE A 116 4.82 15.53 0.09
CA PHE A 116 5.33 16.81 0.55
C PHE A 116 6.78 16.99 0.10
N GLU A 117 7.28 18.22 0.13
CA GLU A 117 8.62 18.53 -0.31
C GLU A 117 9.68 18.00 0.69
N ILE A 118 10.60 17.17 0.19
CA ILE A 118 11.78 16.71 0.94
C ILE A 118 13.02 17.30 0.26
N PRO A 119 13.55 18.43 0.76
CA PRO A 119 14.66 19.11 0.10
C PRO A 119 15.96 18.31 0.22
N ALA A 120 16.57 18.01 -0.93
CA ALA A 120 17.99 17.66 -1.01
C ALA A 120 18.83 18.94 -0.79
N PRO A 121 19.93 18.92 -0.01
CA PRO A 121 20.61 17.76 0.58
C PRO A 121 20.22 17.45 2.04
N SER A 122 19.37 18.28 2.67
CA SER A 122 19.13 18.23 4.10
C SER A 122 18.28 17.06 4.59
N VAL A 123 17.51 16.41 3.70
CA VAL A 123 16.56 15.32 4.02
C VAL A 123 15.76 15.66 5.29
N SER A 124 14.88 16.65 5.17
CA SER A 124 14.12 17.21 6.28
C SER A 124 12.62 17.03 6.09
N TRP A 125 11.93 16.70 7.19
CA TRP A 125 10.47 16.62 7.27
C TRP A 125 9.82 17.93 7.71
N ALA A 126 10.57 19.05 7.75
CA ALA A 126 10.04 20.34 8.19
C ALA A 126 8.86 20.86 7.33
N ARG A 127 8.69 20.33 6.11
CA ARG A 127 7.58 20.66 5.19
C ARG A 127 6.49 19.59 5.15
N ALA A 128 6.52 18.60 6.05
CA ALA A 128 5.58 17.48 6.06
C ALA A 128 4.10 17.89 6.16
N ALA A 129 3.81 18.99 6.85
CA ALA A 129 2.44 19.52 6.96
C ALA A 129 1.88 20.05 5.62
N ALA A 130 2.74 20.38 4.65
CA ALA A 130 2.34 20.92 3.35
C ALA A 130 2.11 19.79 2.33
N LEU A 131 1.17 18.88 2.63
CA LEU A 131 0.81 17.82 1.68
C LEU A 131 0.25 18.38 0.38
N PHE A 132 0.67 17.77 -0.71
CA PHE A 132 0.35 18.11 -2.10
C PHE A 132 0.72 19.56 -2.46
N TRP A 133 1.82 20.08 -1.89
CA TRP A 133 2.33 21.46 -2.04
C TRP A 133 2.48 21.94 -3.49
N ASN A 134 2.68 21.03 -4.45
CA ASN A 134 2.78 21.34 -5.87
C ASN A 134 1.78 20.56 -6.76
N GLU A 135 0.78 19.93 -6.17
CA GLU A 135 -0.31 19.26 -6.89
C GLU A 135 -1.67 19.79 -6.41
N PRO A 136 -2.19 20.87 -7.03
CA PRO A 136 -3.36 21.58 -6.54
C PRO A 136 -4.66 20.76 -6.61
N VAL A 137 -4.76 19.75 -7.48
CA VAL A 137 -5.96 18.90 -7.59
C VAL A 137 -6.02 17.95 -6.39
N ALA A 138 -4.95 17.22 -6.10
CA ALA A 138 -4.82 16.36 -4.92
C ALA A 138 -4.98 17.18 -3.65
N ARG A 139 -4.35 18.35 -3.54
CA ARG A 139 -4.51 19.22 -2.36
C ARG A 139 -5.97 19.58 -2.09
N ARG A 140 -6.70 20.00 -3.13
CA ARG A 140 -8.12 20.36 -3.01
C ARG A 140 -8.99 19.14 -2.66
N ARG A 141 -8.72 17.98 -3.26
CA ARG A 141 -9.50 16.76 -3.01
C ARG A 141 -9.18 16.16 -1.64
N PHE A 142 -7.91 16.17 -1.23
CA PHE A 142 -7.46 15.81 0.11
C PHE A 142 -8.17 16.64 1.18
N ALA A 143 -8.17 17.98 1.05
CA ALA A 143 -8.87 18.88 1.99
C ALA A 143 -10.40 18.68 2.02
N ALA A 144 -10.98 18.04 1.01
CA ALA A 144 -12.40 17.73 0.93
C ALA A 144 -12.71 16.26 1.27
N HIS A 145 -11.73 15.48 1.75
CA HIS A 145 -11.81 14.03 1.97
C HIS A 145 -12.28 13.22 0.74
N ARG A 146 -11.93 13.68 -0.46
CA ARG A 146 -12.32 13.04 -1.72
C ARG A 146 -11.18 12.22 -2.32
N PRO A 147 -11.44 11.00 -2.83
CA PRO A 147 -10.39 10.20 -3.47
C PRO A 147 -9.73 10.92 -4.64
N PHE A 148 -8.42 10.79 -4.83
CA PHE A 148 -7.71 11.42 -5.95
C PHE A 148 -6.62 10.49 -6.51
N GLN A 149 -6.39 10.61 -7.82
CA GLN A 149 -5.42 9.78 -8.54
C GLN A 149 -3.98 10.20 -8.21
N VAL A 150 -3.09 9.22 -8.06
CA VAL A 150 -1.67 9.37 -7.76
C VAL A 150 -0.84 8.46 -8.65
N PHE A 151 0.46 8.69 -8.74
CA PHE A 151 1.34 7.77 -9.45
C PHE A 151 1.65 6.52 -8.62
N ALA A 152 1.93 6.68 -7.32
CA ALA A 152 2.23 5.57 -6.42
C ALA A 152 1.80 5.88 -4.97
N CYS A 153 1.40 4.85 -4.24
CA CYS A 153 1.10 4.87 -2.80
C CYS A 153 1.15 3.43 -2.25
N TRP A 154 1.45 3.27 -0.96
CA TRP A 154 1.46 1.95 -0.29
C TRP A 154 1.32 2.08 1.24
N ASN A 155 0.32 2.81 1.72
CA ASN A 155 0.34 3.33 3.08
C ASN A 155 -0.51 2.45 4.02
N GLY A 156 0.09 1.48 4.71
CA GLY A 156 -0.64 0.51 5.53
C GLY A 156 -1.47 -0.50 4.69
N PRO A 157 -2.82 -0.43 4.66
CA PRO A 157 -3.65 -1.21 3.78
C PRO A 157 -3.73 -0.62 2.37
N VAL A 158 -3.69 -1.52 1.40
CA VAL A 158 -3.90 -1.18 -0.01
C VAL A 158 -4.78 -2.21 -0.68
N VAL A 159 -5.63 -1.75 -1.58
CA VAL A 159 -6.50 -2.63 -2.37
C VAL A 159 -6.18 -2.49 -3.84
N PHE A 160 -5.91 -3.59 -4.55
CA PHE A 160 -5.67 -3.57 -5.99
C PHE A 160 -6.38 -4.71 -6.72
N THR A 161 -6.59 -4.55 -8.03
CA THR A 161 -7.10 -5.64 -8.88
C THR A 161 -6.13 -6.81 -8.91
N ALA A 162 -6.62 -8.03 -8.67
CA ALA A 162 -5.78 -9.24 -8.66
C ALA A 162 -5.25 -9.61 -10.05
N ARG A 163 -5.92 -9.16 -11.12
CA ARG A 163 -5.70 -9.59 -12.50
C ARG A 163 -4.22 -9.55 -12.95
N PRO A 164 -3.49 -8.43 -12.86
CA PRO A 164 -2.09 -8.38 -13.32
C PRO A 164 -1.15 -9.30 -12.52
N VAL A 165 -1.46 -9.57 -11.26
CA VAL A 165 -0.70 -10.51 -10.43
C VAL A 165 -1.02 -11.96 -10.79
N VAL A 166 -2.29 -12.27 -11.02
CA VAL A 166 -2.77 -13.60 -11.43
C VAL A 166 -2.26 -13.98 -12.83
N GLU A 167 -2.28 -13.04 -13.77
CA GLU A 167 -1.76 -13.22 -15.13
C GLU A 167 -0.21 -13.23 -15.15
N GLY A 168 0.43 -12.79 -14.07
CA GLY A 168 1.88 -12.78 -13.90
C GLY A 168 2.59 -11.63 -14.61
N SER A 169 1.85 -10.63 -15.10
CA SER A 169 2.43 -9.43 -15.71
C SER A 169 3.01 -8.46 -14.68
N VAL A 170 2.45 -8.44 -13.45
CA VAL A 170 2.97 -7.65 -12.32
C VAL A 170 3.30 -8.56 -11.14
N ARG A 171 4.42 -8.28 -10.46
CA ARG A 171 4.83 -8.92 -9.20
C ARG A 171 5.68 -7.96 -8.39
N PHE A 172 5.78 -8.17 -7.07
CA PHE A 172 6.73 -7.40 -6.28
C PHE A 172 8.16 -7.72 -6.69
N ARG A 173 8.98 -6.70 -6.84
CA ARG A 173 10.39 -6.82 -7.21
C ARG A 173 11.15 -5.54 -6.85
N GLY A 174 12.47 -5.65 -6.78
CA GLY A 174 13.35 -4.49 -6.80
C GLY A 174 13.42 -3.80 -8.17
N PRO A 175 14.00 -2.59 -8.23
CA PRO A 175 14.33 -1.93 -9.48
C PRO A 175 15.41 -2.70 -10.26
N ARG A 176 15.30 -2.68 -11.59
CA ARG A 176 16.22 -3.29 -12.56
C ARG A 176 17.25 -2.25 -13.01
N ALA A 177 18.32 -2.11 -12.23
CA ALA A 177 19.40 -1.15 -12.52
C ALA A 177 20.04 -1.41 -13.90
N GLU A 178 20.14 -2.67 -14.32
CA GLU A 178 20.64 -3.09 -15.63
C GLU A 178 19.77 -2.63 -16.80
N ARG A 179 18.52 -2.23 -16.52
CA ARG A 179 17.58 -1.64 -17.48
C ARG A 179 17.38 -0.14 -17.28
N GLY A 180 18.22 0.49 -16.46
CA GLY A 180 18.17 1.94 -16.18
C GLY A 180 17.07 2.36 -15.21
N GLU A 181 16.47 1.43 -14.45
CA GLU A 181 15.51 1.82 -13.40
C GLU A 181 16.23 2.51 -12.23
N CYS A 182 15.71 3.65 -11.79
CA CYS A 182 16.20 4.37 -10.62
C CYS A 182 15.97 3.57 -9.33
N HIS A 183 16.71 3.94 -8.28
CA HIS A 183 16.46 3.39 -6.95
C HIS A 183 15.03 3.74 -6.49
N ALA A 184 14.29 2.71 -6.09
CA ALA A 184 12.91 2.81 -5.65
C ALA A 184 12.59 1.61 -4.74
N GLY A 185 11.70 1.83 -3.77
CA GLY A 185 11.13 0.73 -2.99
C GLY A 185 10.29 -0.20 -3.88
N GLU A 186 10.21 -1.47 -3.51
CA GLU A 186 9.39 -2.47 -4.22
C GLU A 186 7.90 -2.10 -4.36
N PRO A 187 7.23 -1.32 -3.47
CA PRO A 187 5.85 -0.94 -3.71
C PRO A 187 5.72 0.17 -4.76
N GLN A 188 6.71 1.08 -4.83
CA GLN A 188 6.79 2.08 -5.88
C GLN A 188 7.04 1.42 -7.23
N VAL A 189 7.92 0.41 -7.27
CA VAL A 189 8.16 -0.41 -8.47
C VAL A 189 6.92 -1.20 -8.87
N PHE A 190 6.17 -1.74 -7.89
CA PHE A 190 4.89 -2.41 -8.14
C PHE A 190 3.87 -1.46 -8.80
N CYS A 191 3.71 -0.24 -8.28
CA CYS A 191 2.84 0.77 -8.89
C CYS A 191 3.30 1.11 -10.32
N LYS A 192 4.60 1.29 -10.54
CA LYS A 192 5.18 1.55 -11.86
C LYS A 192 4.86 0.43 -12.86
N ASP A 193 4.95 -0.82 -12.43
CA ASP A 193 4.62 -1.98 -13.26
C ASP A 193 3.12 -2.06 -13.54
N MET A 194 2.26 -1.73 -12.57
CA MET A 194 0.82 -1.59 -12.79
C MET A 194 0.51 -0.55 -13.88
N TRP A 195 1.13 0.63 -13.83
CA TRP A 195 1.04 1.64 -14.89
C TRP A 195 1.49 1.10 -16.25
N TRP A 196 2.62 0.40 -16.29
CA TRP A 196 3.19 -0.16 -17.52
C TRP A 196 2.25 -1.18 -18.18
N GLU A 197 1.56 -1.98 -17.37
CA GLU A 197 0.60 -3.00 -17.81
C GLU A 197 -0.82 -2.45 -18.03
N GLY A 198 -1.02 -1.14 -17.95
CA GLY A 198 -2.30 -0.47 -18.23
C GLY A 198 -3.27 -0.38 -17.04
N TYR A 199 -2.82 -0.71 -15.82
CA TYR A 199 -3.57 -0.65 -14.57
C TYR A 199 -3.22 0.61 -13.76
N GLY A 200 -3.17 1.75 -14.45
CA GLY A 200 -2.68 3.02 -13.91
C GLY A 200 -3.66 3.82 -13.05
N ARG A 201 -4.92 3.39 -12.88
CA ARG A 201 -5.88 4.15 -12.05
C ARG A 201 -5.62 3.88 -10.57
N ILE A 202 -4.54 4.46 -10.05
CA ILE A 202 -4.11 4.34 -8.66
C ILE A 202 -4.58 5.57 -7.90
N MET A 203 -5.26 5.39 -6.77
CA MET A 203 -5.78 6.51 -6.00
C MET A 203 -5.49 6.40 -4.50
N VAL A 204 -5.51 7.54 -3.84
CA VAL A 204 -5.57 7.64 -2.38
C VAL A 204 -7.02 7.88 -1.95
N VAL A 205 -7.43 7.26 -0.84
CA VAL A 205 -8.71 7.49 -0.18
C VAL A 205 -8.46 8.25 1.14
N PRO A 206 -8.62 9.58 1.17
CA PRO A 206 -8.23 10.41 2.32
C PRO A 206 -9.09 10.25 3.58
N GLY A 207 -10.19 9.50 3.52
CA GLY A 207 -10.98 9.15 4.71
C GLY A 207 -10.41 7.96 5.50
N VAL A 208 -9.40 7.29 4.95
CA VAL A 208 -8.77 6.11 5.54
C VAL A 208 -7.39 6.48 6.07
N ASP A 209 -7.36 7.09 7.26
CA ASP A 209 -6.14 7.45 8.00
C ASP A 209 -5.79 6.42 9.07
N LEU A 210 -4.54 5.99 9.17
CA LEU A 210 -4.09 4.96 10.12
C LEU A 210 -2.77 5.33 10.81
N GLU A 211 -2.45 4.56 11.84
CA GLU A 211 -1.19 4.60 12.58
C GLU A 211 -0.80 3.15 12.95
N TYR A 212 0.39 2.95 13.50
CA TYR A 212 0.97 1.65 13.87
C TYR A 212 0.52 1.09 15.22
N SER A 213 -0.24 1.85 16.01
CA SER A 213 -0.73 1.49 17.33
C SER A 213 -2.21 1.85 17.48
N VAL A 214 -2.95 1.06 18.28
CA VAL A 214 -4.39 1.29 18.50
C VAL A 214 -4.65 2.64 19.16
N GLU A 215 -3.80 3.06 20.10
CA GLU A 215 -3.95 4.32 20.82
C GLU A 215 -3.75 5.52 19.90
N LYS A 216 -2.61 5.59 19.20
CA LYS A 216 -2.34 6.72 18.31
C LYS A 216 -3.21 6.67 17.05
N GLY A 217 -3.55 5.49 16.55
CA GLY A 217 -4.51 5.33 15.46
C GLY A 217 -5.87 5.91 15.82
N ARG A 218 -6.33 5.72 17.07
CA ARG A 218 -7.53 6.39 17.58
C ARG A 218 -7.36 7.91 17.60
N ALA A 219 -6.23 8.42 18.09
CA ALA A 219 -5.97 9.86 18.13
C ALA A 219 -5.97 10.50 16.73
N ILE A 220 -5.36 9.83 15.74
CA ILE A 220 -5.44 10.23 14.33
C ILE A 220 -6.90 10.27 13.88
N LYS A 221 -7.68 9.21 14.08
CA LYS A 221 -9.11 9.17 13.71
C LYS A 221 -9.96 10.25 14.40
N GLU A 222 -9.65 10.59 15.65
CA GLU A 222 -10.35 11.66 16.37
C GLU A 222 -10.06 13.04 15.78
N SER A 223 -8.87 13.25 15.21
CA SER A 223 -8.47 14.51 14.57
C SER A 223 -8.85 14.61 13.09
N THR A 224 -8.71 13.53 12.31
CA THR A 224 -8.97 13.53 10.86
C THR A 224 -10.38 13.06 10.51
N GLY A 225 -11.00 12.26 11.37
CA GLY A 225 -12.32 11.68 11.19
C GLY A 225 -12.31 10.17 10.91
N PHE A 226 -13.46 9.54 11.09
CA PHE A 226 -13.65 8.11 10.81
C PHE A 226 -14.11 7.90 9.35
N ALA A 227 -13.60 6.87 8.70
CA ALA A 227 -13.94 6.54 7.30
C ALA A 227 -15.47 6.46 7.09
N SER A 228 -16.21 5.85 8.01
CA SER A 228 -17.67 5.75 7.96
C SER A 228 -18.43 7.08 8.01
N ARG A 229 -17.81 8.15 8.53
CA ARG A 229 -18.40 9.51 8.55
C ARG A 229 -17.91 10.36 7.39
N LEU A 230 -16.70 10.11 6.93
CA LEU A 230 -16.06 10.82 5.83
C LEU A 230 -16.39 10.22 4.47
N ALA A 231 -17.04 9.05 4.41
CA ALA A 231 -17.54 8.45 3.19
C ALA A 231 -18.41 9.48 2.45
N VAL A 232 -17.85 10.04 1.38
CA VAL A 232 -18.51 11.08 0.58
C VAL A 232 -19.26 10.40 -0.55
N ASP A 233 -20.53 10.76 -0.76
CA ASP A 233 -21.26 10.45 -2.00
C ASP A 233 -20.55 11.17 -3.16
N GLU A 234 -19.72 10.44 -3.89
CA GLU A 234 -19.07 10.91 -5.12
C GLU A 234 -19.97 10.63 -6.33
N ASN A 235 -19.77 11.38 -7.42
CA ASN A 235 -20.36 11.03 -8.71
C ASN A 235 -19.64 9.79 -9.26
N TYR A 236 -20.05 8.62 -8.77
CA TYR A 236 -19.43 7.34 -9.11
C TYR A 236 -19.54 7.06 -10.61
N VAL A 237 -18.44 6.59 -11.19
CA VAL A 237 -18.40 6.17 -12.59
C VAL A 237 -19.07 4.80 -12.65
N GLY A 238 -20.41 4.79 -12.73
CA GLY A 238 -21.27 3.61 -12.90
C GLY A 238 -20.65 2.29 -12.43
N ALA A 239 -20.72 2.01 -11.12
CA ALA A 239 -20.08 0.84 -10.53
C ALA A 239 -20.44 -0.44 -11.31
N ALA A 240 -19.43 -1.19 -11.74
CA ALA A 240 -19.64 -2.44 -12.47
C ALA A 240 -20.54 -3.38 -11.65
N ALA A 241 -21.66 -3.81 -12.21
CA ALA A 241 -22.58 -4.76 -11.58
C ALA A 241 -21.93 -6.16 -11.53
N GLY A 242 -21.91 -6.79 -10.35
CA GLY A 242 -21.29 -8.11 -10.17
C GLY A 242 -20.86 -8.43 -8.72
N PRO A 243 -20.44 -9.66 -8.43
CA PRO A 243 -19.93 -10.04 -7.11
C PRO A 243 -18.58 -9.35 -6.82
N CYS A 244 -18.45 -8.76 -5.63
CA CYS A 244 -17.17 -8.24 -5.14
C CYS A 244 -16.46 -9.36 -4.36
N GLN A 245 -15.47 -10.00 -4.98
CA GLN A 245 -14.61 -10.95 -4.28
C GLN A 245 -13.40 -10.20 -3.72
N VAL A 246 -13.22 -10.25 -2.39
CA VAL A 246 -12.05 -9.69 -1.72
C VAL A 246 -11.16 -10.82 -1.23
N TYR A 247 -9.90 -10.80 -1.65
CA TYR A 247 -8.85 -11.67 -1.13
C TYR A 247 -7.98 -10.87 -0.16
N ALA A 248 -8.15 -11.13 1.14
CA ALA A 248 -7.40 -10.43 2.18
C ALA A 248 -6.06 -11.12 2.45
N VAL A 249 -4.99 -10.34 2.41
CA VAL A 249 -3.62 -10.72 2.80
C VAL A 249 -3.26 -9.92 4.04
N VAL A 250 -2.99 -10.61 5.14
CA VAL A 250 -2.55 -9.99 6.39
C VAL A 250 -1.10 -10.38 6.65
N CYS A 251 -0.23 -9.39 6.75
CA CYS A 251 1.18 -9.60 7.02
C CYS A 251 1.38 -10.07 8.46
N GLY A 252 2.10 -11.19 8.63
CA GLY A 252 2.53 -11.64 9.95
C GLY A 252 3.61 -10.71 10.54
N PRO A 253 3.88 -10.83 11.86
CA PRO A 253 4.82 -9.95 12.57
C PRO A 253 6.25 -9.95 12.01
N GLU A 254 6.66 -11.01 11.31
CA GLU A 254 7.98 -11.14 10.68
C GLU A 254 8.16 -10.20 9.48
N LEU A 255 7.10 -10.02 8.66
CA LEU A 255 7.12 -9.12 7.51
C LEU A 255 7.03 -7.66 7.98
N ALA A 256 6.15 -7.40 8.97
CA ALA A 256 6.03 -6.13 9.65
C ALA A 256 7.37 -5.62 10.23
N ALA A 257 8.15 -6.50 10.86
CA ALA A 257 9.45 -6.14 11.41
C ALA A 257 10.46 -5.74 10.32
N LEU A 258 10.40 -6.36 9.14
CA LEU A 258 11.28 -6.02 8.03
C LEU A 258 10.89 -4.69 7.36
N GLU A 259 9.61 -4.34 7.36
CA GLU A 259 9.10 -3.06 6.85
C GLU A 259 9.53 -1.86 7.72
N ARG A 260 9.48 -1.99 9.05
CA ARG A 260 9.93 -0.91 9.97
C ARG A 260 11.42 -0.61 9.93
N ASP A 261 12.22 -1.53 9.39
CA ASP A 261 13.67 -1.47 9.34
C ASP A 261 14.22 -0.90 8.00
N LEU A 262 13.33 -0.39 7.14
CA LEU A 262 13.62 0.30 5.87
C LEU A 262 13.45 1.81 5.98
#